data_AF-F8NAG5-F1
#
_entry.id   AF-F8NAG5-F1
#
_cell.length_a   1.000
_cell.length_b   1.000
_cell.length_c   1.000
_cell.angle_alpha   90.00
_cell.angle_beta   90.00
_cell.angle_gamma   90.00
#
_symmetry.space_group_name_H-M   'P 1'
#
loop_
_entity.id
_entity.type
_entity.pdbx_description
1 polymer ?
#
loop_
_entity_poly.entity_id
_entity_poly.type
_entity_poly.pdbx_seq_one_letter_code
_entity_poly.pdbx_strand_id
1 'polypeptide(L)'
;MNIHRYTIKVMFFVLSCTLCYSCSSDEEYIPFYASTLGDCIWLSLERQNGMVYDYDSLLQNNKLSVYGILAKRNTPLQVVTTDTGSRYIDFSADLPNSSSMQLNENRTEGWGDSFAIITIGEKKSKMTFHFKYESLNIPDMFGGNGIGIDSISYNNRKIKPIVLSNIRRITLRETSSGEFELQ
;
A
#
# COMPACT_ATOMS: atom_id res chain seq x y z
N MET A 1 54.06 40.26 -4.30
CA MET A 1 53.30 39.85 -3.11
C MET A 1 51.83 40.19 -3.31
N ASN A 2 50.96 39.20 -3.53
CA ASN A 2 49.54 39.18 -3.14
C ASN A 2 48.78 37.99 -3.75
N ILE A 3 49.39 36.80 -3.68
CA ILE A 3 48.70 35.53 -3.99
C ILE A 3 47.71 35.18 -2.87
N HIS A 4 47.86 35.78 -1.67
CA HIS A 4 46.99 35.54 -0.51
C HIS A 4 45.59 36.19 -0.56
N ARG A 5 45.35 37.16 -1.44
CA ARG A 5 44.07 37.90 -1.45
C ARG A 5 42.95 37.23 -2.25
N TYR A 6 43.28 36.31 -3.16
CA TYR A 6 42.28 35.62 -3.99
C TYR A 6 41.80 34.29 -3.39
N THR A 7 42.63 33.64 -2.57
CA THR A 7 42.29 32.34 -1.98
C THR A 7 41.17 32.45 -0.93
N ILE A 8 41.06 33.58 -0.24
CA ILE A 8 40.09 33.79 0.85
C ILE A 8 38.66 34.02 0.33
N LYS A 9 38.50 34.60 -0.87
CA LYS A 9 37.16 34.84 -1.45
C LYS A 9 36.56 33.61 -2.11
N VAL A 10 37.37 32.73 -2.69
CA VAL A 10 36.89 31.47 -3.29
C VAL A 10 36.53 30.45 -2.21
N MET A 11 37.22 30.50 -1.05
CA MET A 11 36.94 29.59 0.06
C MET A 11 35.58 29.85 0.75
N PHE A 12 35.03 31.06 0.66
CA PHE A 12 33.71 31.37 1.22
C PHE A 12 32.53 31.00 0.32
N PHE A 13 32.74 30.80 -0.99
CA PHE A 13 31.67 30.44 -1.92
C PHE A 13 31.45 28.92 -2.03
N VAL A 14 32.46 28.13 -1.67
CA VAL A 14 32.37 26.66 -1.64
C VAL A 14 31.71 26.15 -0.35
N LEU A 15 31.72 26.95 0.73
CA LEU A 15 31.09 26.58 2.00
C LEU A 15 29.57 26.84 2.04
N SER A 16 29.03 27.63 1.10
CA SER A 16 27.58 27.88 1.00
C SER A 16 26.79 26.77 0.29
N CYS A 17 27.46 25.81 -0.36
CA CYS A 17 26.80 24.72 -1.06
C CYS A 17 26.60 23.44 -0.22
N THR A 18 27.16 23.37 0.99
CA THR A 18 27.08 22.17 1.85
C THR A 18 25.90 22.15 2.84
N LEU A 19 25.04 23.17 2.83
CA LEU A 19 23.90 23.28 3.77
C LEU A 19 22.53 23.04 3.13
N CYS A 20 22.45 22.69 1.84
CA CYS A 20 21.24 22.12 1.27
C CYS A 20 21.23 20.59 1.45
N TYR A 21 21.60 20.10 2.64
CA TYR A 21 20.96 18.89 3.16
C TYR A 21 19.51 19.29 3.43
N SER A 22 18.70 19.27 2.37
CA SER A 22 17.27 19.17 2.51
C SER A 22 17.06 17.95 3.39
N CYS A 23 16.77 18.18 4.68
CA CYS A 23 15.99 17.26 5.48
C CYS A 23 14.79 16.94 4.61
N SER A 24 14.81 15.82 3.87
CA SER A 24 13.54 15.22 3.53
C SER A 24 12.95 14.89 4.90
N SER A 25 11.93 15.63 5.29
CA SER A 25 11.03 15.15 6.32
C SER A 25 10.31 13.97 5.68
N ASP A 26 11.00 12.85 5.53
CA ASP A 26 10.37 11.57 5.30
C ASP A 26 9.48 11.40 6.53
N GLU A 27 8.19 11.70 6.37
CA GLU A 27 7.22 11.50 7.45
C GLU A 27 7.39 10.08 7.96
N GLU A 28 7.67 9.97 9.26
CA GLU A 28 7.80 8.68 9.91
C GLU A 28 6.48 7.92 9.75
N TYR A 29 6.57 6.66 9.33
CA TYR A 29 5.38 5.84 9.15
C TYR A 29 4.91 5.32 10.50
N ILE A 30 3.81 5.91 10.98
CA ILE A 30 3.12 5.51 12.20
C ILE A 30 1.72 5.02 11.80
N PRO A 31 1.49 3.70 11.66
CA PRO A 31 0.22 3.17 11.18
C PRO A 31 -0.94 3.65 12.07
N PHE A 32 -2.06 4.01 11.44
CA PHE A 32 -3.24 4.44 12.19
C PHE A 32 -3.77 3.33 13.10
N TYR A 33 -3.91 3.64 14.39
CA TYR A 33 -4.29 2.66 15.40
C TYR A 33 -5.81 2.47 15.47
N ALA A 34 -6.30 1.33 14.98
CA ALA A 34 -7.68 0.86 15.11
C ALA A 34 -7.74 -0.66 14.95
N SER A 35 -8.83 -1.29 15.37
CA SER A 35 -9.05 -2.72 15.09
C SER A 35 -9.19 -2.92 13.58
N THR A 36 -8.37 -3.79 12.99
CA THR A 36 -8.45 -4.05 11.55
C THR A 36 -9.60 -5.02 11.25
N LEU A 37 -10.61 -4.53 10.53
CA LEU A 37 -11.81 -5.28 10.15
C LEU A 37 -11.80 -5.67 8.66
N GLY A 38 -10.71 -5.39 7.95
CA GLY A 38 -10.73 -5.45 6.49
C GLY A 38 -9.46 -5.00 5.78
N ASP A 39 -8.28 -5.28 6.32
CA ASP A 39 -6.97 -5.02 5.69
C ASP A 39 -6.42 -6.23 4.91
N CYS A 40 -6.96 -7.42 5.16
CA CYS A 40 -6.60 -8.65 4.46
C CYS A 40 -7.18 -8.67 3.03
N ILE A 41 -6.32 -8.95 2.06
CA ILE A 41 -6.65 -9.08 0.64
C ILE A 41 -6.56 -10.53 0.19
N TRP A 42 -7.60 -11.00 -0.49
CA TRP A 42 -7.52 -12.20 -1.33
C TRP A 42 -7.48 -11.79 -2.81
N LEU A 43 -6.30 -11.92 -3.41
CA LEU A 43 -6.05 -11.58 -4.80
C LEU A 43 -6.14 -12.83 -5.68
N SER A 44 -7.06 -12.79 -6.64
CA SER A 44 -7.05 -13.70 -7.79
C SER A 44 -6.25 -13.06 -8.93
N LEU A 45 -5.23 -13.75 -9.45
CA LEU A 45 -4.55 -13.35 -10.68
C LEU A 45 -5.02 -14.24 -11.83
N GLU A 46 -5.63 -13.64 -12.84
CA GLU A 46 -6.18 -14.33 -13.99
C GLU A 46 -5.44 -13.95 -15.27
N ARG A 47 -5.22 -14.93 -16.14
CA ARG A 47 -4.82 -14.72 -17.53
C ARG A 47 -5.95 -14.09 -18.33
N GLN A 48 -5.64 -13.61 -19.52
CA GLN A 48 -6.62 -13.03 -20.43
C GLN A 48 -7.84 -13.93 -20.69
N ASN A 49 -7.65 -15.25 -20.70
CA ASN A 49 -8.73 -16.23 -20.91
C ASN A 49 -9.51 -16.59 -19.62
N GLY A 50 -9.27 -15.91 -18.51
CA GLY A 50 -9.92 -16.15 -17.21
C GLY A 50 -9.33 -17.30 -16.40
N MET A 51 -8.30 -18.00 -16.91
CA MET A 51 -7.62 -19.03 -16.12
C MET A 51 -6.75 -18.40 -15.02
N VAL A 52 -6.81 -18.96 -13.83
CA VAL A 52 -6.00 -18.53 -12.69
C VAL A 52 -4.52 -18.89 -12.91
N TYR A 53 -3.62 -17.98 -12.53
CA TYR A 53 -2.18 -18.21 -12.55
C TYR A 53 -1.75 -19.28 -11.52
N ASP A 54 -0.63 -19.96 -11.80
CA ASP A 54 0.01 -20.84 -10.82
C ASP A 54 0.78 -20.00 -9.79
N TYR A 55 0.17 -19.83 -8.62
CA TYR A 55 0.72 -19.03 -7.53
C TYR A 55 2.01 -19.60 -6.95
N ASP A 56 2.14 -20.93 -6.86
CA ASP A 56 3.33 -21.55 -6.28
C ASP A 56 4.54 -21.23 -7.15
N SER A 57 4.37 -21.39 -8.47
CA SER A 57 5.39 -21.04 -9.45
C SER A 57 5.73 -19.54 -9.44
N LEU A 58 4.72 -18.66 -9.33
CA LEU A 58 4.96 -17.21 -9.26
C LEU A 58 5.80 -16.82 -8.03
N LEU A 59 5.49 -17.38 -6.86
CA LEU A 59 6.19 -17.07 -5.62
C LEU A 59 7.60 -17.68 -5.59
N GLN A 60 7.76 -18.96 -5.96
CA GLN A 60 9.06 -19.63 -6.01
C GLN A 60 10.05 -18.93 -6.93
N ASN A 61 9.57 -18.36 -8.04
CA ASN A 61 10.39 -17.65 -9.02
C ASN A 61 10.51 -16.14 -8.76
N ASN A 62 10.01 -15.63 -7.63
CA ASN A 62 9.97 -14.20 -7.30
C ASN A 62 9.30 -13.34 -8.38
N LYS A 63 8.31 -13.90 -9.09
CA LYS A 63 7.53 -13.24 -10.13
C LYS A 63 6.28 -12.56 -9.57
N LEU A 64 6.02 -12.68 -8.28
CA LEU A 64 4.97 -11.93 -7.59
C LEU A 64 5.53 -11.33 -6.29
N SER A 65 5.34 -10.03 -6.10
CA SER A 65 5.66 -9.37 -4.82
C SER A 65 4.76 -8.17 -4.58
N VAL A 66 4.61 -7.81 -3.31
CA VAL A 66 3.89 -6.62 -2.85
C VAL A 66 4.83 -5.84 -1.96
N TYR A 67 5.09 -4.58 -2.30
CA TYR A 67 5.95 -3.69 -1.52
C TYR A 67 5.12 -2.52 -0.97
N GLY A 68 5.02 -2.43 0.35
CA GLY A 68 4.35 -1.34 1.05
C GLY A 68 5.15 -0.05 0.97
N ILE A 69 4.59 0.98 0.34
CA ILE A 69 5.32 2.25 0.09
C ILE A 69 5.55 3.00 1.41
N LEU A 70 4.53 3.09 2.26
CA LEU A 70 4.62 3.81 3.53
C LEU A 70 5.50 3.03 4.53
N ALA A 71 5.30 1.71 4.65
CA ALA A 71 6.07 0.86 5.54
C ALA A 71 7.50 0.54 5.04
N LYS A 72 7.81 0.90 3.79
CA LYS A 72 9.11 0.67 3.12
C LYS A 72 9.61 -0.78 3.19
N ARG A 73 8.69 -1.76 3.13
CA ARG A 73 9.00 -3.20 3.27
C ARG A 73 8.20 -4.06 2.30
N ASN A 74 8.70 -5.27 2.03
CA ASN A 74 7.93 -6.30 1.34
C ASN A 74 6.84 -6.84 2.28
N THR A 75 5.63 -6.99 1.75
CA THR A 75 4.51 -7.65 2.41
C THR A 75 4.63 -9.17 2.21
N PRO A 76 4.58 -9.97 3.28
CA PRO A 76 4.52 -11.42 3.16
C PRO A 76 3.30 -11.86 2.35
N LEU A 77 3.53 -12.80 1.43
CA LEU A 77 2.49 -13.40 0.60
C LEU A 77 2.34 -14.87 0.98
N GLN A 78 1.10 -15.35 1.04
CA GLN A 78 0.80 -16.77 1.21
C GLN A 78 -0.27 -17.21 0.21
N VAL A 79 -0.27 -18.50 -0.13
CA VAL A 79 -1.35 -19.07 -0.95
C VAL A 79 -2.37 -19.70 -0.01
N VAL A 80 -3.63 -19.29 -0.16
CA VAL A 80 -4.76 -19.88 0.56
C VAL A 80 -5.67 -20.61 -0.41
N THR A 81 -6.28 -21.68 0.08
CA THR A 81 -7.25 -22.48 -0.67
C THR A 81 -8.54 -22.52 0.13
N THR A 82 -9.65 -22.17 -0.50
CA THR A 82 -10.99 -22.26 0.10
C THR A 82 -11.47 -23.71 0.13
N ASP A 83 -12.51 -23.98 0.92
CA ASP A 83 -13.16 -25.30 0.97
C ASP A 83 -13.72 -25.73 -0.41
N THR A 84 -14.00 -24.77 -1.29
CA THR A 84 -14.43 -25.01 -2.68
C THR A 84 -13.28 -25.27 -3.65
N GLY A 85 -12.03 -25.29 -3.17
CA GLY A 85 -10.82 -25.50 -3.98
C GLY A 85 -10.34 -24.25 -4.72
N SER A 86 -10.96 -23.09 -4.53
CA SER A 86 -10.49 -21.83 -5.12
C SER A 86 -9.23 -21.35 -4.42
N ARG A 87 -8.23 -20.92 -5.17
CA ARG A 87 -6.95 -20.46 -4.64
C ARG A 87 -6.85 -18.94 -4.72
N TYR A 88 -6.21 -18.31 -3.74
CA TYR A 88 -5.90 -16.88 -3.73
C TYR A 88 -4.50 -16.61 -3.20
N ILE A 89 -3.93 -15.47 -3.61
CA ILE A 89 -2.80 -14.87 -2.91
C ILE A 89 -3.37 -14.03 -1.76
N ASP A 90 -2.94 -14.35 -0.54
CA ASP A 90 -3.35 -13.67 0.68
C ASP A 90 -2.21 -12.78 1.20
N PHE A 91 -2.57 -11.53 1.53
CA PHE A 91 -1.66 -10.55 2.12
C PHE A 91 -2.44 -9.44 2.83
N SER A 92 -1.81 -8.78 3.81
CA SER A 92 -2.37 -7.57 4.44
C SER A 92 -1.88 -6.30 3.75
N ALA A 93 -2.80 -5.41 3.41
CA ALA A 93 -2.44 -4.04 3.06
C ALA A 93 -1.95 -3.30 4.29
N ASP A 94 -0.89 -2.50 4.16
CA ASP A 94 -0.47 -1.61 5.24
C ASP A 94 -1.58 -0.60 5.56
N LEU A 95 -1.71 -0.21 6.82
CA LEU A 95 -2.67 0.83 7.21
C LEU A 95 -2.20 2.22 6.75
N PRO A 96 -3.11 3.20 6.59
CA PRO A 96 -2.72 4.59 6.35
C PRO A 96 -1.81 5.12 7.45
N ASN A 97 -0.97 6.11 7.11
CA ASN A 97 -0.19 6.81 8.14
C ASN A 97 -1.15 7.63 9.02
N SER A 98 -0.93 7.64 10.32
CA SER A 98 -1.74 8.37 11.30
C SER A 98 -1.82 9.86 10.98
N SER A 99 -0.72 10.45 10.48
CA SER A 99 -0.66 11.87 10.06
C SER A 99 -1.58 12.18 8.87
N SER A 100 -1.84 11.19 8.01
CA SER A 100 -2.59 11.35 6.76
C SER A 100 -4.09 11.09 6.89
N MET A 101 -4.53 10.56 8.04
CA MET A 101 -5.93 10.24 8.29
C MET A 101 -6.77 11.52 8.44
N GLN A 102 -7.83 11.60 7.65
CA GLN A 102 -8.82 12.66 7.73
C GLN A 102 -9.97 12.17 8.60
N LEU A 103 -10.15 12.77 9.77
CA LEU A 103 -11.22 12.44 10.71
C LEU A 103 -12.28 13.55 10.71
N ASN A 104 -13.54 13.20 10.94
CA ASN A 104 -14.57 14.19 11.20
C ASN A 104 -14.35 14.88 12.57
N GLU A 105 -15.09 15.96 12.84
CA GLU A 105 -14.91 16.79 14.06
C GLU A 105 -14.98 15.96 15.35
N ASN A 106 -15.93 15.02 15.41
CA ASN A 106 -16.15 14.17 16.58
C ASN A 106 -15.27 12.91 16.59
N ARG A 107 -14.40 12.74 15.58
CA ARG A 107 -13.50 11.58 15.40
C ARG A 107 -14.22 10.23 15.40
N THR A 108 -15.48 10.22 14.99
CA THR A 108 -16.30 9.00 14.86
C THR A 108 -16.18 8.35 13.50
N GLU A 109 -15.76 9.10 12.48
CA GLU A 109 -15.55 8.61 11.12
C GLU A 109 -14.23 9.15 10.58
N GLY A 110 -13.64 8.43 9.62
CA GLY A 110 -12.45 8.89 8.95
C GLY A 110 -12.09 8.14 7.69
N TRP A 111 -11.16 8.73 6.94
CA TRP A 111 -10.66 8.20 5.68
C TRP A 111 -9.15 8.37 5.59
N GLY A 112 -8.50 7.42 4.96
CA GLY A 112 -7.08 7.51 4.65
C GLY A 112 -6.68 6.47 3.64
N ASP A 113 -5.53 6.70 3.02
CA ASP A 113 -5.03 5.86 1.96
C ASP A 113 -3.72 5.19 2.37
N SER A 114 -3.53 3.96 1.90
CA SER A 114 -2.23 3.33 1.86
C SER A 114 -1.90 2.87 0.44
N PHE A 115 -0.63 2.60 0.19
CA PHE A 115 -0.13 2.34 -1.15
C PHE A 115 0.83 1.17 -1.16
N ALA A 116 0.71 0.32 -2.18
CA ALA A 116 1.67 -0.73 -2.45
C ALA A 116 2.08 -0.73 -3.93
N ILE A 117 3.30 -1.20 -4.20
CA ILE A 117 3.72 -1.59 -5.54
C ILE A 117 3.50 -3.10 -5.67
N ILE A 118 2.61 -3.50 -6.59
CA ILE A 118 2.41 -4.90 -6.96
C ILE A 118 3.32 -5.18 -8.15
N THR A 119 4.18 -6.18 -8.02
CA THR A 119 5.01 -6.67 -9.12
C THR A 119 4.48 -8.00 -9.60
N ILE A 120 4.17 -8.13 -10.90
CA ILE A 120 3.73 -9.37 -11.54
C ILE A 120 4.60 -9.59 -12.78
N GLY A 121 5.42 -10.63 -12.77
CA GLY A 121 6.47 -10.84 -13.76
C GLY A 121 7.49 -9.69 -13.73
N GLU A 122 7.55 -8.93 -14.82
CA GLU A 122 8.39 -7.73 -14.94
C GLU A 122 7.58 -6.43 -14.76
N LYS A 123 6.26 -6.52 -14.65
CA LYS A 123 5.35 -5.38 -14.55
C LYS A 123 5.26 -4.91 -13.11
N LYS A 124 5.30 -3.59 -12.91
CA LYS A 124 5.18 -2.95 -11.61
C LYS A 124 4.12 -1.86 -11.68
N SER A 125 3.14 -1.95 -10.81
CA SER A 125 2.02 -1.00 -10.78
C SER A 125 1.66 -0.63 -9.36
N LYS A 126 1.27 0.62 -9.16
CA LYS A 126 0.80 1.12 -7.88
C LYS A 126 -0.64 0.68 -7.65
N MET A 127 -0.87 0.01 -6.52
CA MET A 127 -2.19 -0.23 -5.95
C MET A 127 -2.42 0.75 -4.79
N THR A 128 -3.62 1.34 -4.75
CA THR A 128 -4.05 2.22 -3.65
C THR A 128 -5.20 1.56 -2.91
N PHE A 129 -5.07 1.48 -1.59
CA PHE A 129 -6.09 0.97 -0.68
C PHE A 129 -6.73 2.16 0.03
N HIS A 130 -8.02 2.38 -0.21
CA HIS A 130 -8.78 3.44 0.43
C HIS A 130 -9.47 2.88 1.66
N PHE A 131 -9.06 3.33 2.84
CA PHE A 131 -9.61 2.88 4.11
C PHE A 131 -10.71 3.81 4.60
N LYS A 132 -11.71 3.21 5.24
CA LYS A 132 -12.71 3.89 6.05
C LYS A 132 -12.54 3.45 7.50
N TYR A 133 -12.54 4.43 8.40
CA TYR A 133 -12.54 4.28 9.84
C TYR A 133 -13.92 4.63 10.39
N GLU A 134 -14.40 3.83 11.34
CA GLU A 134 -15.62 4.09 12.09
C GLU A 134 -15.42 3.75 13.57
N SER A 135 -15.78 4.68 14.45
CA SER A 135 -15.85 4.46 15.89
C SER A 135 -17.25 3.99 16.26
N LEU A 136 -17.37 2.78 16.80
CA LEU A 136 -18.59 2.37 17.51
C LEU A 136 -18.57 3.08 18.86
N ASN A 137 -19.42 4.10 19.02
CA ASN A 137 -19.64 4.75 20.31
C ASN A 137 -20.39 3.78 21.24
N ILE A 138 -19.65 2.87 21.87
CA ILE A 138 -20.13 2.02 22.96
C ILE A 138 -19.47 2.54 24.24
N PRO A 139 -20.24 3.16 25.16
CA PRO A 139 -19.73 3.54 26.47
C PRO A 139 -19.07 2.33 27.16
N ASP A 140 -17.90 2.54 27.76
CA ASP A 140 -17.12 1.55 28.54
C ASP A 140 -16.43 0.42 27.74
N MET A 141 -16.39 0.48 26.41
CA MET A 141 -15.65 -0.49 25.59
C MET A 141 -14.34 0.09 25.01
N PHE A 142 -13.19 -0.30 25.57
CA PHE A 142 -11.91 -0.14 24.87
C PHE A 142 -11.89 -1.10 23.67
N GLY A 143 -11.87 -0.57 22.44
CA GLY A 143 -11.79 -1.37 21.20
C GLY A 143 -13.02 -1.34 20.28
N GLY A 144 -13.93 -0.38 20.43
CA GLY A 144 -15.10 -0.21 19.56
C GLY A 144 -14.79 0.38 18.16
N ASN A 145 -13.54 0.63 17.81
CA ASN A 145 -13.20 1.36 16.58
C ASN A 145 -12.58 0.45 15.52
N GLY A 146 -13.13 0.50 14.31
CA GLY A 146 -12.79 -0.37 13.19
C GLY A 146 -12.23 0.40 12.01
N ILE A 147 -11.21 -0.15 11.35
CA ILE A 147 -10.73 0.34 10.06
C ILE A 147 -10.72 -0.81 9.05
N GLY A 148 -11.16 -0.53 7.82
CA GLY A 148 -11.14 -1.50 6.73
C GLY A 148 -11.12 -0.83 5.38
N ILE A 149 -10.72 -1.60 4.36
CA ILE A 149 -10.67 -1.11 2.99
C ILE A 149 -12.11 -0.97 2.48
N ASP A 150 -12.48 0.24 2.08
CA ASP A 150 -13.74 0.57 1.41
C ASP A 150 -13.63 0.34 -0.10
N SER A 151 -12.50 0.73 -0.69
CA SER A 151 -12.28 0.62 -2.13
C SER A 151 -10.80 0.49 -2.49
N ILE A 152 -10.54 -0.05 -3.68
CA ILE A 152 -9.19 -0.30 -4.19
C ILE A 152 -9.06 0.31 -5.58
N SER A 153 -7.94 0.99 -5.81
CA SER A 153 -7.58 1.57 -7.11
C SER A 153 -6.32 0.94 -7.69
N TYR A 154 -6.35 0.62 -8.98
CA TYR A 154 -5.25 0.04 -9.74
C TYR A 154 -5.42 0.38 -11.22
N ASN A 155 -4.35 0.84 -11.89
CA ASN A 155 -4.32 1.19 -13.32
C ASN A 155 -5.58 1.96 -13.79
N ASN A 156 -5.88 3.09 -13.14
CA ASN A 156 -7.02 4.00 -13.40
C ASN A 156 -8.42 3.45 -13.10
N ARG A 157 -8.56 2.20 -12.67
CA ARG A 157 -9.84 1.64 -12.22
C ARG A 157 -9.94 1.69 -10.71
N LYS A 158 -11.13 2.02 -10.20
CA LYS A 158 -11.49 1.95 -8.78
C LYS A 158 -12.66 0.99 -8.61
N ILE A 159 -12.55 0.04 -7.69
CA ILE A 159 -13.64 -0.89 -7.37
C ILE A 159 -13.92 -0.90 -5.87
N LYS A 160 -15.12 -1.36 -5.51
CA LYS A 160 -15.38 -1.89 -4.16
C LYS A 160 -15.06 -3.39 -4.18
N PRO A 161 -14.16 -3.89 -3.33
CA PRO A 161 -13.83 -5.30 -3.27
C PRO A 161 -15.03 -6.12 -2.78
N ILE A 162 -15.02 -7.42 -3.06
CA ILE A 162 -16.00 -8.34 -2.50
C ILE A 162 -15.63 -8.59 -1.03
N VAL A 163 -16.56 -8.31 -0.12
CA VAL A 163 -16.35 -8.43 1.32
C VAL A 163 -16.72 -9.83 1.79
N LEU A 164 -15.75 -10.53 2.39
CA LEU A 164 -15.92 -11.84 3.01
C LEU A 164 -15.48 -11.75 4.47
N SER A 165 -16.39 -11.38 5.38
CA SER A 165 -16.02 -11.05 6.76
C SER A 165 -14.94 -9.95 6.80
N ASN A 166 -13.75 -10.25 7.32
CA ASN A 166 -12.58 -9.37 7.38
C ASN A 166 -11.67 -9.42 6.14
N ILE A 167 -12.05 -10.17 5.10
CA ILE A 167 -11.28 -10.30 3.86
C ILE A 167 -11.89 -9.41 2.77
N ARG A 168 -11.01 -8.88 1.91
CA ARG A 168 -11.35 -8.09 0.73
C ARG A 168 -10.84 -8.84 -0.50
N ARG A 169 -11.76 -9.47 -1.21
CA ARG A 169 -11.44 -10.25 -2.41
C ARG A 169 -11.46 -9.37 -3.64
N ILE A 170 -10.40 -9.45 -4.44
CA ILE A 170 -10.25 -8.78 -5.73
C ILE A 170 -9.70 -9.73 -6.79
N THR A 171 -9.92 -9.38 -8.05
CA THR A 171 -9.31 -10.06 -9.19
C THR A 171 -8.56 -9.04 -10.03
N LEU A 172 -7.31 -9.37 -10.37
CA LEU A 172 -6.60 -8.71 -11.46
C LEU A 172 -6.55 -9.67 -12.65
N ARG A 173 -7.03 -9.22 -13.80
CA ARG A 173 -6.98 -9.99 -15.04
C ARG A 173 -6.01 -9.35 -16.02
N GLU A 174 -5.20 -10.18 -16.65
CA GLU A 174 -4.31 -9.78 -17.73
C GLU A 174 -5.10 -9.32 -18.96
N THR A 175 -4.69 -8.20 -19.54
CA THR A 175 -5.26 -7.62 -20.76
C THR A 175 -4.52 -8.16 -21.99
N SER A 176 -5.04 -7.86 -23.19
CA SER A 176 -4.37 -8.20 -24.44
C SER A 176 -2.99 -7.55 -24.62
N SER A 177 -2.69 -6.48 -23.88
CA SER A 177 -1.38 -5.83 -23.88
C SER A 177 -0.40 -6.42 -22.86
N GLY A 178 -0.80 -7.45 -22.12
CA GLY A 178 0.00 -8.03 -21.03
C GLY A 178 0.08 -7.14 -19.78
N GLU A 179 -0.80 -6.15 -19.68
CA GLU A 179 -1.01 -5.37 -18.45
C GLU A 179 -2.08 -6.05 -17.59
N PHE A 180 -2.27 -5.58 -16.35
CA PHE A 180 -3.32 -6.10 -15.47
C PHE A 180 -4.36 -5.03 -15.17
N GLU A 181 -5.62 -5.46 -15.04
CA GLU A 181 -6.73 -4.59 -14.66
C GLU A 181 -7.61 -5.23 -13.60
N LEU A 182 -8.10 -4.42 -12.66
CA LEU A 182 -9.15 -4.83 -11.73
C LEU A 182 -10.37 -5.30 -12.50
N GLN A 183 -11.04 -6.35 -12.02
CA GLN A 183 -12.31 -6.84 -12.57
C GLN A 183 -13.51 -6.36 -11.76
#